data_AF-A0A4V2Z9D5-F1
#
_entry.id   AF-A0A4V2Z9D5-F1
#
_cell.length_a   1.000
_cell.length_b   1.000
_cell.length_c   1.000
_cell.angle_alpha   90.00
_cell.angle_beta   90.00
_cell.angle_gamma   90.00
#
_symmetry.space_group_name_H-M   'P 1'
#
loop_
_entity.id
_entity.type
_entity.pdbx_description
1 polymer ?
#
loop_
_entity_poly.entity_id
_entity_poly.type
_entity_poly.pdbx_seq_one_letter_code
_entity_poly.pdbx_strand_id
1 'polypeptide(L)'
;MGAVFGGELGIFDEAALTGRRAVVLATTGGAPSSFTPDGAFGHIDAFLFHVHRGMLEFVGYDVLEPVITYGPAHLDDPARAETLDAVRHAFAGIDGRSRSGQPAVSSVAQESRNA
;
A
#
# COMPACT_ATOMS: atom_id res chain seq x y z
N MET A 1 -5.05 -22.46 11.39
CA MET A 1 -3.79 -21.69 11.28
C MET A 1 -3.68 -21.14 9.87
N GLY A 2 -3.35 -19.86 9.71
CA GLY A 2 -3.20 -19.21 8.41
C GLY A 2 -1.85 -19.52 7.75
N ALA A 3 -1.74 -19.30 6.44
CA ALA A 3 -0.51 -19.60 5.70
C ALA A 3 0.65 -18.62 5.98
N VAL A 4 0.32 -17.39 6.37
CA VAL A 4 1.29 -16.27 6.52
C VAL A 4 1.08 -15.48 7.81
N PHE A 5 0.17 -15.93 8.69
CA PHE A 5 -0.12 -15.30 9.97
C PHE A 5 -0.66 -16.31 10.99
N GLY A 6 -0.28 -16.13 12.25
CA GLY A 6 -0.69 -16.91 13.42
C GLY A 6 0.39 -17.85 13.94
N GLY A 7 0.26 -18.26 15.20
CA GLY A 7 1.22 -19.14 15.89
C GLY A 7 2.61 -18.50 15.98
N GLU A 8 3.63 -19.22 15.50
CA GLU A 8 5.05 -18.81 15.56
C GLU A 8 5.45 -17.85 14.43
N LEU A 9 4.55 -17.51 13.50
CA LEU A 9 4.89 -16.78 12.26
C LEU A 9 5.14 -15.27 12.41
N GLY A 10 5.32 -14.77 13.64
CA GLY A 10 5.60 -13.36 13.92
C GLY A 10 4.56 -12.37 13.37
N ILE A 11 4.88 -11.08 13.46
CA ILE A 11 4.17 -9.97 12.83
C ILE A 11 5.20 -8.91 12.40
N PHE A 12 4.83 -8.05 11.45
CA PHE A 12 5.71 -6.98 10.95
C PHE A 12 7.09 -7.51 10.52
N ASP A 13 8.18 -6.95 11.03
CA ASP A 13 9.55 -7.27 10.60
C ASP A 13 9.95 -8.73 10.90
N GLU A 14 9.23 -9.40 11.80
CA GLU A 14 9.45 -10.81 12.16
C GLU A 14 8.50 -11.76 11.43
N ALA A 15 7.64 -11.25 10.54
CA ALA A 15 6.60 -12.02 9.91
C ALA A 15 7.07 -12.90 8.75
N ALA A 16 6.19 -13.82 8.34
CA ALA A 16 6.48 -14.82 7.31
C ALA A 16 6.90 -14.27 5.94
N LEU A 17 6.56 -13.02 5.60
CA LEU A 17 6.85 -12.43 4.28
C LEU A 17 7.93 -11.33 4.31
N THR A 18 8.68 -11.21 5.41
CA THR A 18 9.84 -10.31 5.51
C THR A 18 10.80 -10.48 4.34
N GLY A 19 11.28 -9.34 3.80
CA GLY A 19 12.17 -9.29 2.65
C GLY A 19 11.47 -9.35 1.28
N ARG A 20 10.14 -9.45 1.26
CA ARG A 20 9.34 -9.32 0.04
C ARG A 20 8.74 -7.92 -0.05
N ARG A 21 8.55 -7.44 -1.28
CA ARG A 21 7.92 -6.14 -1.54
C ARG A 21 6.48 -6.31 -2.00
N ALA A 22 5.62 -5.36 -1.66
CA ALA A 22 4.25 -5.28 -2.15
C ALA A 22 3.94 -3.87 -2.63
N VAL A 23 3.06 -3.74 -3.63
CA VAL A 23 2.56 -2.45 -4.12
C VAL A 23 1.05 -2.53 -4.32
N VAL A 24 0.34 -1.47 -3.93
CA VAL A 24 -1.07 -1.31 -4.23
C VAL A 24 -1.21 -0.60 -5.58
N LEU A 25 -1.82 -1.27 -6.56
CA LEU A 25 -2.27 -0.68 -7.82
C LEU A 25 -3.79 -0.51 -7.76
N ALA A 26 -4.27 0.73 -7.80
CA ALA A 26 -5.68 1.02 -7.60
C ALA A 26 -6.19 2.13 -8.53
N THR A 27 -7.51 2.16 -8.69
CA THR A 27 -8.23 3.24 -9.37
C THR A 27 -9.30 3.81 -8.45
N THR A 28 -9.56 5.11 -8.51
CA THR A 28 -10.66 5.76 -7.78
C THR A 28 -11.73 6.26 -8.75
N GLY A 29 -12.94 6.48 -8.24
CA GLY A 29 -13.95 7.26 -8.97
C GLY A 29 -13.66 8.77 -8.94
N GLY A 30 -13.31 9.30 -7.77
CA GLY A 30 -13.03 10.72 -7.57
C GLY A 30 -11.71 11.18 -8.18
N ALA A 31 -11.63 12.49 -8.47
CA ALA A 31 -10.43 13.16 -8.97
C ALA A 31 -9.34 13.27 -7.88
N PRO A 32 -8.06 13.54 -8.24
CA PRO A 32 -6.98 13.69 -7.28
C PRO A 32 -7.26 14.74 -6.19
N SER A 33 -7.93 15.83 -6.55
CA SER A 33 -8.29 16.92 -5.62
C SER A 33 -9.27 16.49 -4.53
N SER A 34 -10.03 15.41 -4.74
CA SER A 34 -10.93 14.86 -3.71
C SER A 34 -10.16 14.16 -2.59
N PHE A 35 -8.91 13.75 -2.85
CA PHE A 35 -8.08 12.95 -1.96
C PHE A 35 -6.84 13.70 -1.43
N THR A 36 -6.89 15.03 -1.37
CA THR A 36 -5.91 15.85 -0.66
C THR A 36 -6.29 15.96 0.83
N PRO A 37 -5.40 16.47 1.72
CA PRO A 37 -5.73 16.61 3.13
C PRO A 37 -7.00 17.45 3.38
N ASP A 38 -7.21 18.49 2.57
CA ASP A 38 -8.40 19.37 2.61
C ASP A 38 -9.49 18.93 1.61
N GLY A 39 -9.32 17.80 0.94
CA GLY A 39 -10.24 17.26 -0.06
C GLY A 39 -11.50 16.66 0.60
N ALA A 40 -12.56 16.51 -0.18
CA ALA A 40 -13.85 16.01 0.30
C ALA A 40 -13.78 14.63 0.97
N PHE A 41 -12.80 13.80 0.58
CA PHE A 41 -12.57 12.48 1.15
C PHE A 41 -11.37 12.43 2.11
N GLY A 42 -10.56 13.49 2.18
CA GLY A 42 -9.29 13.49 2.91
C GLY A 42 -8.17 12.74 2.18
N HIS A 43 -6.97 12.75 2.76
CA HIS A 43 -5.78 12.21 2.10
C HIS A 43 -5.90 10.72 1.77
N ILE A 44 -5.46 10.31 0.57
CA ILE A 44 -5.56 8.93 0.09
C ILE A 44 -4.91 7.90 1.04
N ASP A 45 -3.83 8.28 1.72
CA ASP A 45 -3.13 7.41 2.68
C ASP A 45 -4.01 6.97 3.85
N ALA A 46 -4.99 7.79 4.25
CA ALA A 46 -5.93 7.43 5.31
C ALA A 46 -6.80 6.23 4.91
N PHE A 47 -7.19 6.14 3.63
CA PHE A 47 -7.94 5.00 3.09
C PHE A 47 -7.07 3.75 2.99
N LEU A 48 -5.82 3.92 2.58
CA LEU A 48 -4.89 2.83 2.39
C LEU A 48 -4.23 2.36 3.69
N PHE A 49 -4.38 3.10 4.78
CA PHE A 49 -3.76 2.78 6.07
C PHE A 49 -3.98 1.33 6.49
N HIS A 50 -5.21 0.83 6.48
CA HIS A 50 -5.49 -0.55 6.92
C HIS A 50 -4.95 -1.61 5.95
N VAL A 51 -4.90 -1.31 4.65
CA VAL A 51 -4.33 -2.22 3.65
C VAL A 51 -2.81 -2.28 3.79
N HIS A 52 -2.16 -1.12 3.90
CA HIS A 52 -0.71 -1.04 4.10
C HIS A 52 -0.34 -1.65 5.47
N ARG A 53 -0.84 -1.06 6.55
CA ARG A 53 -0.42 -1.39 7.91
C ARG A 53 -1.00 -2.70 8.41
N GLY A 54 -2.31 -2.86 8.29
CA GLY A 54 -3.06 -3.94 8.93
C GLY A 54 -3.06 -5.25 8.14
N MET A 55 -2.73 -5.20 6.84
CA MET A 55 -2.72 -6.38 5.98
C MET A 55 -1.32 -6.69 5.46
N LEU A 56 -0.68 -5.76 4.75
CA LEU A 56 0.57 -6.04 4.03
C LEU A 56 1.80 -6.00 4.95
N GLU A 57 2.02 -4.88 5.65
CA GLU A 57 3.11 -4.74 6.61
C GLU A 57 2.96 -5.74 7.75
N PHE A 58 1.73 -5.98 8.21
CA PHE A 58 1.45 -6.91 9.30
C PHE A 58 2.01 -8.33 9.03
N VAL A 59 2.01 -8.78 7.77
CA VAL A 59 2.59 -10.05 7.36
C VAL A 59 4.03 -9.95 6.84
N GLY A 60 4.65 -8.78 6.93
CA GLY A 60 6.08 -8.56 6.71
C GLY A 60 6.46 -7.98 5.35
N TYR A 61 5.51 -7.52 4.53
CA TYR A 61 5.87 -6.88 3.27
C TYR A 61 6.53 -5.51 3.47
N ASP A 62 7.56 -5.25 2.69
CA ASP A 62 8.04 -3.92 2.38
C ASP A 62 7.08 -3.25 1.40
N VAL A 63 6.11 -2.50 1.93
CA VAL A 63 5.08 -1.85 1.11
C VAL A 63 5.64 -0.61 0.41
N LEU A 64 5.52 -0.58 -0.91
CA LEU A 64 5.95 0.52 -1.78
C LEU A 64 4.85 1.59 -1.89
N GLU A 65 5.25 2.81 -2.27
CA GLU A 65 4.31 3.89 -2.61
C GLU A 65 3.28 3.40 -3.64
N PRO A 66 1.97 3.61 -3.40
CA PRO A 66 0.91 3.07 -4.23
C PRO A 66 0.94 3.70 -5.64
N VAL A 67 0.40 2.97 -6.60
CA VAL A 67 0.17 3.45 -7.97
C VAL A 67 -1.34 3.67 -8.12
N ILE A 68 -1.76 4.92 -8.17
CA ILE A 68 -3.19 5.28 -8.15
C ILE A 68 -3.53 6.08 -9.41
N THR A 69 -4.50 5.57 -10.16
CA THR A 69 -5.10 6.29 -11.29
C THR A 69 -6.45 6.87 -10.86
N TYR A 70 -6.57 8.19 -10.85
CA TYR A 70 -7.78 8.86 -10.36
C TYR A 70 -8.79 9.10 -11.49
N GLY A 71 -10.03 8.65 -11.28
CA GLY A 71 -11.16 8.88 -12.18
C GLY A 71 -10.99 8.36 -13.63
N PRO A 72 -10.39 7.18 -13.89
CA PRO A 72 -10.14 6.72 -15.26
C PRO A 72 -11.42 6.51 -16.09
N ALA A 73 -12.57 6.34 -15.43
CA ALA A 73 -13.89 6.24 -16.08
C ALA A 73 -14.33 7.55 -16.75
N HIS A 74 -13.72 8.69 -16.41
CA HIS A 74 -14.03 10.00 -16.96
C HIS A 74 -13.06 10.44 -18.08
N LEU A 75 -12.08 9.59 -18.42
CA LEU A 75 -11.08 9.88 -19.44
C LEU A 75 -11.58 9.47 -20.83
N ASP A 76 -11.18 10.23 -21.84
CA ASP A 76 -11.23 9.81 -23.24
C ASP A 76 -10.12 8.77 -23.53
N ASP A 77 -10.14 8.18 -24.71
CA ASP A 77 -9.20 7.11 -25.06
C ASP A 77 -7.73 7.55 -25.08
N PRO A 78 -7.37 8.73 -25.63
CA PRO A 78 -6.01 9.24 -25.52
C PRO A 78 -5.53 9.42 -24.07
N ALA A 79 -6.32 10.06 -23.21
CA ALA A 79 -5.93 10.25 -21.81
C ALA A 79 -5.87 8.91 -21.05
N ARG A 80 -6.77 7.97 -21.36
CA ARG A 80 -6.72 6.62 -20.79
C ARG A 80 -5.44 5.88 -21.19
N ALA A 81 -5.02 5.99 -22.45
CA ALA A 81 -3.76 5.42 -22.92
C ALA A 81 -2.55 6.02 -22.17
N GLU A 82 -2.53 7.34 -21.96
CA GLU A 82 -1.50 8.01 -21.17
C GLU A 82 -1.44 7.47 -19.73
N THR A 83 -2.59 7.28 -19.07
CA THR A 83 -2.60 6.68 -17.72
C THR A 83 -2.09 5.24 -17.68
N LEU A 84 -2.37 4.45 -18.72
CA LEU A 84 -1.84 3.09 -18.83
C LEU A 84 -0.32 3.08 -19.02
N ASP A 85 0.21 4.03 -19.80
CA ASP A 85 1.66 4.21 -19.96
C ASP A 85 2.33 4.68 -18.67
N ALA A 86 1.68 5.54 -17.88
CA ALA A 86 2.15 5.92 -16.56
C ALA A 86 2.22 4.72 -15.61
N VAL A 87 1.21 3.84 -15.61
CA VAL A 87 1.23 2.57 -14.84
C VAL A 87 2.36 1.67 -15.34
N ARG A 88 2.52 1.50 -16.65
CA ARG A 88 3.60 0.70 -17.24
C ARG A 88 4.98 1.23 -16.81
N HIS A 89 5.17 2.54 -16.85
CA HIS A 89 6.42 3.18 -16.43
C HIS A 89 6.71 2.94 -14.94
N ALA A 90 5.68 3.07 -14.09
CA ALA A 90 5.81 2.82 -12.65
C ALA A 90 6.25 1.38 -12.34
N PHE A 91 5.74 0.40 -13.10
CA PHE A 91 6.12 -1.02 -12.93
C PHE A 91 7.45 -1.38 -13.60
N ALA A 92 7.85 -0.69 -14.68
CA ALA A 92 9.17 -0.87 -15.27
C ALA A 92 10.30 -0.44 -14.31
N GLY A 93 10.05 0.57 -13.47
CA GLY A 93 10.98 1.06 -12.44
C GLY A 93 10.69 0.56 -11.03
N ILE A 94 9.95 -0.54 -10.86
CA ILE A 94 9.40 -0.97 -9.56
C ILE A 94 10.47 -1.18 -8.48
N ASP A 95 11.66 -1.66 -8.85
CA ASP A 95 12.74 -1.96 -7.90
C ASP A 95 13.33 -0.71 -7.23
N GLY A 96 13.20 0.45 -7.87
CA GLY A 96 13.70 1.75 -7.36
C GLY A 96 12.64 2.58 -6.64
N ARG A 97 11.40 2.12 -6.53
CA ARG A 97 10.33 2.88 -5.88
C ARG A 97 10.52 2.93 -4.36
N SER A 98 10.22 4.08 -3.77
CA SER A 98 10.26 4.30 -2.33
C SER A 98 9.22 3.46 -1.60
N ARG A 99 9.53 3.12 -0.34
CA ARG A 99 8.54 2.56 0.60
C ARG A 99 7.48 3.59 0.93
N SER A 100 6.26 3.13 1.19
CA SER A 100 5.22 4.03 1.71
C SER A 100 5.69 4.65 3.02
N GLY A 101 5.60 5.98 3.14
CA GLY A 101 6.19 6.78 4.23
C GLY A 101 5.65 6.54 5.65
N GLN A 102 5.08 5.37 5.97
CA GLN A 102 4.71 5.04 7.34
C GLN A 102 5.97 4.80 8.17
N PRO A 103 6.06 5.36 9.39
CA PRO A 103 7.21 5.16 10.25
C PRO A 103 7.38 3.67 10.57
N ALA A 104 8.62 3.17 10.47
CA ALA A 104 8.96 1.82 10.89
C ALA A 104 8.61 1.66 12.37
N VAL A 105 7.69 0.76 12.68
CA VAL A 105 7.36 0.43 14.06
C VAL A 105 8.21 -0.78 14.41
N SER A 106 9.28 -0.55 15.18
CA SER A 106 10.00 -1.62 15.90
C SER A 106 8.96 -2.48 16.60
N SER A 107 9.07 -3.82 16.50
CA SER A 107 8.06 -4.73 17.06
C SER A 107 7.69 -4.26 18.47
N VAL A 108 6.39 -4.03 18.68
CA VAL A 108 5.88 -3.84 20.04
C VAL A 108 6.23 -5.13 20.73
N ALA A 109 7.27 -5.07 21.58
CA ALA A 109 7.79 -6.19 22.32
C ALA A 109 6.61 -6.93 22.96
N GLN A 110 6.41 -8.17 22.52
CA GLN A 110 5.88 -9.30 23.29
C GLN A 110 5.16 -8.95 24.61
N GLU A 111 4.03 -8.25 24.56
CA GLU A 111 3.24 -7.94 25.76
C GLU A 111 2.02 -8.84 25.92
N SER A 112 2.01 -10.01 25.27
CA SER A 112 0.88 -10.95 25.40
C SER A 112 1.27 -12.42 25.51
N ARG A 113 2.53 -12.73 25.88
CA ARG A 113 2.93 -14.11 26.24
C ARG A 113 2.61 -14.50 27.69
N ASN A 114 1.95 -13.65 28.48
CA ASN A 114 1.58 -13.93 29.89
C ASN A 114 0.17 -13.41 30.25
N ALA A 115 -0.86 -13.80 29.49
CA ALA A 115 -2.26 -13.70 29.93
C ALA A 115 -2.95 -15.06 29.80
#